data_AF-A0A918DTY4-F1
#
_entry.id   AF-A0A918DTY4-F1
#
_cell.length_a   1.000
_cell.length_b   1.000
_cell.length_c   1.000
_cell.angle_alpha   90.00
_cell.angle_beta   90.00
_cell.angle_gamma   90.00
#
_symmetry.space_group_name_H-M   'P 1'
#
loop_
_entity.id
_entity.type
_entity.pdbx_description
1 polymer ?
#
loop_
_entity_poly.entity_id
_entity_poly.type
_entity_poly.pdbx_seq_one_letter_code
_entity_poly.pdbx_strand_id
1 'polypeptide(L)'
;MAGERSLLVDWDTVGLAPPERDLWMCEGNLERYVEVSGRRPEPAALAFYRLRWALDDVAIFVDQFRRPHERTPDTEVARSAFAGTVEELTA
;
A
#
# COMPACT_ATOMS: atom_id res chain seq x y z
N MET A 1 17.41 -15.60 22.02
CA MET A 1 16.59 -14.43 21.66
C MET A 1 16.16 -14.60 20.21
N ALA A 2 14.96 -15.14 19.98
CA ALA A 2 14.34 -15.04 18.65
C ALA A 2 13.62 -13.68 18.62
N GLY A 3 14.08 -12.73 17.80
CA GLY A 3 13.46 -11.40 17.74
C GLY A 3 14.35 -10.22 17.27
N GLU A 4 15.62 -10.42 16.94
CA GLU A 4 16.52 -9.30 16.60
C GLU A 4 16.53 -8.87 15.12
N ARG A 5 15.78 -9.56 14.23
CA ARG A 5 15.79 -9.25 12.79
C ARG A 5 14.38 -9.18 12.22
N SER A 6 14.10 -8.11 11.49
CA SER A 6 12.94 -8.00 10.62
C SER A 6 13.20 -8.71 9.29
N LEU A 7 12.20 -9.43 8.79
CA LEU A 7 12.23 -10.07 7.47
C LEU A 7 11.20 -9.38 6.57
N LEU A 8 11.59 -9.13 5.32
CA LEU A 8 10.65 -8.75 4.27
C LEU A 8 10.16 -10.03 3.59
N VAL A 9 8.85 -10.18 3.47
CA VAL A 9 8.15 -11.33 2.88
C VAL A 9 7.37 -10.87 1.65
N ASP A 10 6.68 -11.80 0.97
CA ASP A 10 5.80 -11.50 -0.16
C ASP A 10 6.53 -10.90 -1.39
N TRP A 11 7.52 -11.64 -1.88
CA TRP A 11 8.38 -11.23 -2.99
C TRP A 11 7.87 -11.66 -4.38
N ASP A 12 6.70 -12.29 -4.47
CA ASP A 12 6.15 -12.83 -5.71
C ASP A 12 5.77 -11.75 -6.74
N THR A 13 5.44 -10.54 -6.27
CA THR A 13 5.09 -9.40 -7.13
C THR A 13 6.16 -8.30 -7.21
N VAL A 14 7.42 -8.58 -6.84
CA VAL A 14 8.47 -7.55 -6.89
C VAL A 14 8.78 -7.10 -8.33
N GLY A 15 9.07 -5.81 -8.50
CA GLY A 15 9.39 -5.21 -9.79
C GLY A 15 10.33 -4.00 -9.68
N LEU A 16 10.71 -3.44 -10.83
CA LEU A 16 11.51 -2.21 -10.90
C LEU A 16 10.60 -0.98 -10.93
N ALA A 17 10.88 -0.01 -10.07
CA ALA A 17 10.18 1.26 -9.98
C ALA A 17 11.09 2.33 -9.34
N PRO A 18 10.72 3.63 -9.40
CA PRO A 18 11.26 4.64 -8.50
C PRO A 18 11.08 4.24 -7.02
N PRO A 19 12.01 4.59 -6.11
CA PRO A 19 11.97 4.17 -4.71
C PRO A 19 10.72 4.64 -3.96
N GLU A 20 10.08 5.72 -4.41
CA GLU A 20 8.81 6.21 -3.86
C GLU A 20 7.70 5.16 -3.90
N ARG A 21 7.81 4.15 -4.79
CA ARG A 21 6.88 3.02 -4.85
C ARG A 21 6.84 2.19 -3.56
N ASP A 22 7.95 2.11 -2.84
CA ASP A 22 8.04 1.40 -1.57
C ASP A 22 7.96 2.38 -0.40
N LEU A 23 8.57 3.56 -0.55
CA LEU A 23 8.69 4.53 0.53
C LEU A 23 7.38 5.25 0.89
N TRP A 24 6.38 5.31 0.01
CA TRP A 24 5.10 5.98 0.32
C TRP A 24 4.36 5.35 1.52
N MET A 25 4.58 4.06 1.77
CA MET A 25 4.00 3.30 2.88
C MET A 25 4.84 3.38 4.16
N CYS A 26 6.08 3.86 4.08
CA CYS A 26 6.90 4.08 5.26
C CYS A 26 6.41 5.35 5.98
N GLU A 27 5.73 5.16 7.11
CA GLU A 27 5.44 6.28 8.02
C GLU A 27 6.76 6.79 8.64
N GLY A 28 6.96 8.11 8.62
CA GLY A 28 8.05 8.76 9.34
C GLY A 28 9.12 9.41 8.47
N ASN A 29 10.28 9.67 9.09
CA ASN A 29 11.33 10.50 8.52
C ASN A 29 12.25 9.70 7.57
N LEU A 30 12.25 10.09 6.29
CA LEU A 30 13.09 9.46 5.26
C LEU A 30 14.56 9.94 5.28
N GLU A 31 14.97 10.77 6.24
CA GLU A 31 16.36 11.24 6.39
C GLU A 31 17.37 10.09 6.43
N ARG A 32 17.08 9.00 7.15
CA ARG A 32 17.98 7.84 7.20
C ARG A 32 18.13 7.18 5.83
N TYR A 33 17.05 7.13 5.05
CA TYR A 33 17.10 6.65 3.67
C TYR A 33 17.98 7.56 2.81
N VAL A 34 17.84 8.88 2.95
CA VAL A 34 18.67 9.87 2.22
C VAL A 34 20.13 9.76 2.62
N GLU A 35 20.44 9.62 3.90
CA GLU A 35 21.81 9.50 4.44
C GLU A 35 22.52 8.28 3.86
N VAL A 36 21.84 7.12 3.81
CA VAL A 36 22.45 5.86 3.36
C VAL A 36 22.48 5.73 1.84
N SER A 37 21.44 6.21 1.14
CA SER A 37 21.31 6.03 -0.32
C SER A 37 21.81 7.21 -1.15
N GLY A 38 21.94 8.41 -0.54
CA GLY A 38 22.17 9.67 -1.24
C GLY A 38 20.99 10.16 -2.08
N ARG A 39 19.85 9.47 -2.06
CA ARG A 39 18.67 9.79 -2.88
C ARG A 39 17.60 10.44 -2.03
N ARG A 40 17.11 11.60 -2.48
CA ARG A 40 15.97 12.29 -1.88
C ARG A 40 14.69 11.88 -2.61
N PRO A 41 13.73 11.24 -1.92
CA PRO A 41 12.43 10.92 -2.52
C PRO A 41 11.68 12.19 -2.93
N GLU A 42 11.02 12.15 -4.08
CA GLU A 42 10.21 13.25 -4.60
C GLU A 42 8.82 13.26 -3.93
N PRO A 43 8.44 14.33 -3.20
CA PRO A 43 7.15 14.40 -2.52
C PRO A 43 5.94 14.15 -3.42
N ALA A 44 5.95 14.65 -4.66
CA ALA A 44 4.84 14.44 -5.59
C ALA A 44 4.71 12.96 -6.01
N ALA A 45 5.83 12.24 -6.16
CA ALA A 45 5.83 10.82 -6.47
C ALA A 45 5.35 9.97 -5.28
N LEU A 46 5.69 10.35 -4.04
CA LEU A 46 5.14 9.71 -2.84
C LEU A 46 3.62 9.88 -2.76
N ALA A 47 3.12 11.10 -3.01
CA ALA A 47 1.68 11.37 -3.04
C ALA A 47 0.98 10.59 -4.16
N PHE A 48 1.61 10.51 -5.34
CA PHE A 48 1.11 9.71 -6.45
C PHE A 48 0.96 8.23 -6.07
N TYR A 49 1.99 7.59 -5.49
CA TYR A 49 1.89 6.18 -5.14
C TYR A 49 0.88 5.90 -4.04
N ARG A 50 0.73 6.80 -3.07
CA ARG A 50 -0.35 6.71 -2.07
C ARG A 50 -1.73 6.72 -2.71
N LEU A 51 -1.99 7.68 -3.61
CA LEU A 51 -3.27 7.76 -4.32
C LEU A 51 -3.48 6.55 -5.23
N ARG A 52 -2.45 6.16 -5.98
CA ARG A 52 -2.51 5.02 -6.89
C ARG A 52 -2.89 3.74 -6.15
N TRP A 53 -2.30 3.49 -4.99
CA TRP A 53 -2.61 2.32 -4.17
C TRP A 53 -4.08 2.30 -3.75
N ALA A 54 -4.60 3.41 -3.21
CA ALA A 54 -6.01 3.51 -2.82
C ALA A 54 -6.97 3.28 -4.00
N LEU A 55 -6.62 3.77 -5.19
CA LEU A 55 -7.41 3.52 -6.41
C LEU A 55 -7.35 2.06 -6.88
N ASP A 56 -6.21 1.39 -6.71
CA ASP A 56 -6.08 -0.03 -7.02
C ASP A 56 -6.91 -0.90 -6.07
N ASP A 57 -6.91 -0.59 -4.77
CA ASP A 57 -7.78 -1.24 -3.79
C ASP A 57 -9.26 -1.09 -4.17
N VAL A 58 -9.70 0.14 -4.50
CA VAL A 58 -11.07 0.40 -4.99
C VAL A 58 -11.38 -0.44 -6.23
N ALA A 59 -10.48 -0.49 -7.21
CA ALA A 59 -10.70 -1.25 -8.43
C ALA A 59 -10.83 -2.77 -8.16
N ILE A 60 -9.96 -3.32 -7.31
CA ILE A 60 -9.98 -4.73 -6.90
C ILE A 60 -11.29 -5.05 -6.17
N PHE A 61 -11.67 -4.25 -5.17
CA PHE A 61 -12.89 -4.47 -4.41
C PHE A 61 -14.14 -4.35 -5.29
N VAL A 62 -14.21 -3.36 -6.18
CA VAL A 62 -15.33 -3.23 -7.13
C VAL A 62 -15.42 -4.44 -8.05
N ASP A 63 -14.30 -4.94 -8.58
CA ASP A 63 -14.29 -6.15 -9.41
C ASP A 63 -14.76 -7.39 -8.63
N GLN A 64 -14.32 -7.54 -7.38
CA GLN A 64 -14.74 -8.62 -6.48
C GLN A 64 -16.24 -8.56 -6.18
N PHE A 65 -16.77 -7.42 -5.72
CA PHE A 65 -18.17 -7.29 -5.30
C PHE A 65 -19.17 -7.29 -6.46
N ARG A 66 -18.73 -7.03 -7.69
CA ARG A 66 -19.58 -7.15 -8.89
C ARG A 66 -19.79 -8.58 -9.35
N ARG A 67 -18.97 -9.53 -8.90
CA ARG A 67 -19.12 -10.96 -9.20
C ARG A 67 -19.98 -11.64 -8.13
N PRO A 68 -20.58 -12.82 -8.41
CA PRO A 68 -21.20 -13.63 -7.37
C PRO A 68 -20.19 -13.88 -6.23
N HIS A 69 -20.59 -13.55 -5.01
CA HIS A 69 -19.78 -13.73 -3.82
C HIS A 69 -20.66 -14.20 -2.67
N GLU A 70 -20.09 -15.03 -1.80
CA GLU A 70 -20.74 -15.44 -0.56
C GLU A 70 -20.34 -14.50 0.57
N ARG A 71 -21.16 -14.49 1.61
CA ARG A 71 -20.84 -13.79 2.84
C ARG A 71 -19.92 -14.66 3.70
N THR A 72 -18.62 -14.42 3.58
CA THR A 72 -17.58 -15.08 4.38
C THR A 72 -16.84 -14.05 5.23
N PRO A 73 -16.03 -14.49 6.21
CA PRO A 73 -15.15 -13.58 6.95
C PRO A 73 -14.26 -12.71 6.04
N ASP A 74 -13.70 -13.29 4.97
CA ASP A 74 -12.85 -12.57 4.01
C ASP A 74 -13.64 -11.50 3.25
N THR A 75 -14.88 -11.82 2.86
CA THR A 75 -15.76 -10.86 2.17
C THR A 75 -16.13 -9.68 3.07
N GLU A 76 -16.26 -9.90 4.38
CA GLU A 76 -16.50 -8.82 5.36
C GLU A 76 -15.27 -7.96 5.59
N VAL A 77 -14.07 -8.55 5.63
CA VAL A 77 -12.80 -7.81 5.68
C VAL A 77 -12.66 -6.92 4.45
N ALA A 78 -12.86 -7.48 3.25
CA ALA A 78 -12.83 -6.74 2.00
C ALA A 78 -13.86 -5.59 1.99
N ARG A 79 -15.06 -5.83 2.54
CA ARG A 79 -16.12 -4.82 2.62
C ARG A 79 -15.72 -3.65 3.53
N SER A 80 -15.15 -3.96 4.69
CA SER A 80 -14.69 -2.92 5.63
C SER A 80 -13.52 -2.13 5.05
N ALA A 81 -12.57 -2.79 4.39
CA ALA A 81 -11.45 -2.14 3.73
C ALA A 81 -11.93 -1.21 2.61
N PHE A 82 -12.82 -1.69 1.73
CA PHE A 82 -13.41 -0.88 0.66
C PHE A 82 -14.10 0.38 1.19
N ALA A 83 -14.94 0.25 2.22
CA ALA A 83 -15.63 1.40 2.82
C ALA A 83 -14.62 2.42 3.38
N GLY A 84 -13.61 1.95 4.12
CA GLY A 84 -12.56 2.81 4.67
C GLY A 84 -11.79 3.56 3.59
N THR A 85 -11.35 2.87 2.53
CA THR A 85 -10.62 3.50 1.41
C THR A 85 -11.47 4.56 0.70
N VAL A 86 -12.77 4.31 0.49
CA VAL A 86 -13.66 5.30 -0.15
C VAL A 86 -13.90 6.51 0.75
N GLU A 87 -14.07 6.32 2.06
CA GLU A 87 -14.19 7.40 3.02
C GLU A 87 -12.93 8.27 3.03
N GLU A 88 -11.74 7.68 3.09
CA GLU A 88 -10.46 8.40 3.04
C GLU A 88 -10.26 9.20 1.75
N LEU A 89 -10.71 8.68 0.60
CA LEU A 89 -10.59 9.35 -0.70
C LEU A 89 -11.60 10.48 -0.91
N THR A 90 -12.67 10.54 -0.12
CA THR A 90 -13.77 11.51 -0.29
C THR A 90 -13.88 12.54 0.83
N ALA A 91 -13.09 12.40 1.89
CA ALA A 91 -12.90 13.38 2.96
C ALA A 91 -12.11 14.62 2.48
#